data_AF-A0A9D5TES9-F1
#
_entry.id   AF-A0A9D5TES9-F1
#
_cell.length_a   1.000
_cell.length_b   1.000
_cell.length_c   1.000
_cell.angle_alpha   90.00
_cell.angle_beta   90.00
_cell.angle_gamma   90.00
#
_symmetry.space_group_name_H-M   'P 1'
#
loop_
_entity.id
_entity.type
_entity.pdbx_description
1 polymer ?
#
loop_
_entity_poly.entity_id
_entity_poly.type
_entity_poly.pdbx_seq_one_letter_code
_entity_poly.pdbx_strand_id
1 'polypeptide(L)'
;MEQKIRRDLNMGDNLRRLRSDAGLSQEKLCAELQRRGCDIGRTTYAKYEAGELNIRASVIIELRKIYKCSYDEFFVGLEEISNA
;
A
#
# COMPACT_ATOMS: atom_id res chain seq x y z
N MET A 1 -22.23 10.57 0.64
CA MET A 1 -21.43 10.59 1.88
C MET A 1 -20.14 9.83 1.61
N GLU A 2 -18.98 10.41 1.93
CA GLU A 2 -17.68 9.77 1.80
C GLU A 2 -17.42 8.88 3.02
N GLN A 3 -17.17 7.59 2.83
CA GLN A 3 -16.77 6.66 3.89
C GLN A 3 -15.24 6.64 3.98
N LYS A 4 -14.68 6.76 5.20
CA LYS A 4 -13.24 6.81 5.45
C LYS A 4 -12.84 5.77 6.49
N ILE A 5 -11.81 5.00 6.17
CA ILE A 5 -11.06 4.22 7.16
C ILE A 5 -10.06 5.18 7.81
N ARG A 6 -10.00 5.19 9.15
CA ARG A 6 -9.02 6.00 9.89
C ARG A 6 -7.66 5.30 9.85
N ARG A 7 -6.58 6.07 9.72
CA ARG A 7 -5.20 5.57 9.86
C ARG A 7 -4.82 5.57 11.33
N ASP A 8 -5.27 4.56 12.05
CA ASP A 8 -4.83 4.24 13.41
C ASP A 8 -3.59 3.34 13.40
N LEU A 9 -3.42 2.52 12.35
CA LEU A 9 -2.30 1.61 12.17
C LEU A 9 -1.47 1.98 10.93
N ASN A 10 -0.15 1.70 10.97
CA ASN A 10 0.78 2.01 9.90
C ASN A 10 1.16 0.76 9.08
N MET A 11 0.67 0.67 7.84
CA MET A 11 0.99 -0.41 6.90
C MET A 11 2.23 -0.11 6.02
N GLY A 12 2.91 1.01 6.23
CA GLY A 12 3.97 1.50 5.34
C GLY A 12 5.13 0.53 5.18
N ASP A 13 5.53 -0.13 6.27
CA ASP A 13 6.60 -1.14 6.23
C ASP A 13 6.18 -2.40 5.47
N ASN A 14 4.91 -2.82 5.60
CA ASN A 14 4.36 -3.94 4.82
C ASN A 14 4.31 -3.62 3.32
N LEU A 15 3.95 -2.39 2.94
CA LEU A 15 4.00 -1.94 1.55
C LEU A 15 5.43 -1.99 1.00
N ARG A 16 6.41 -1.50 1.78
CA ARG A 16 7.82 -1.50 1.39
C ARG A 16 8.36 -2.92 1.23
N ARG A 17 8.01 -3.83 2.15
CA ARG A 17 8.35 -5.24 2.08
C ARG A 17 7.81 -5.87 0.80
N LEU A 18 6.50 -5.79 0.57
CA LEU A 18 5.86 -6.36 -0.63
C LEU A 18 6.43 -5.80 -1.93
N ARG A 19 6.71 -4.49 -1.98
CA ARG A 19 7.36 -3.87 -3.15
C ARG A 19 8.76 -4.44 -3.39
N SER A 20 9.54 -4.61 -2.31
CA SER A 20 10.91 -5.11 -2.37
C SER A 20 10.94 -6.59 -2.77
N ASP A 21 10.03 -7.40 -2.24
CA ASP A 21 9.87 -8.82 -2.58
C ASP A 21 9.48 -9.00 -4.06
N ALA A 22 8.70 -8.08 -4.61
CA ALA A 22 8.38 -8.03 -6.03
C ALA A 22 9.52 -7.48 -6.92
N GLY A 23 10.65 -7.08 -6.34
CA GLY A 23 11.81 -6.53 -7.06
C GLY A 23 11.56 -5.17 -7.72
N LEU A 24 10.59 -4.39 -7.24
CA LEU A 24 10.18 -3.12 -7.84
C LEU A 24 10.78 -1.92 -7.10
N SER A 25 11.23 -0.91 -7.85
CA SER A 25 11.46 0.42 -7.28
C SER A 25 10.13 1.16 -7.15
N GLN A 26 10.09 2.21 -6.31
CA GLN A 26 8.89 3.07 -6.19
C GLN A 26 8.47 3.64 -7.56
N GLU A 27 9.44 4.04 -8.39
CA GLU A 27 9.17 4.54 -9.75
C GLU A 27 8.55 3.49 -10.66
N LYS A 28 9.13 2.28 -10.70
CA LYS A 28 8.60 1.18 -11.51
C LYS A 28 7.19 0.81 -11.08
N LEU A 29 6.93 0.79 -9.77
CA LEU A 29 5.60 0.51 -9.25
C LEU A 29 4.59 1.60 -9.60
N CYS A 30 4.95 2.88 -9.45
CA CYS A 30 4.08 3.99 -9.86
C CYS A 30 3.74 3.95 -11.35
N ALA A 31 4.72 3.65 -12.21
CA ALA A 31 4.49 3.47 -13.63
C ALA A 31 3.51 2.30 -13.92
N GLU A 32 3.62 1.20 -13.18
CA GLU A 32 2.70 0.07 -13.32
C GLU A 32 1.29 0.40 -12.82
N LEU A 33 1.16 1.13 -11.71
CA LEU A 33 -0.13 1.59 -11.21
C LEU A 33 -0.80 2.56 -12.17
N GLN A 34 -0.04 3.48 -12.79
CA GLN A 34 -0.55 4.40 -13.79
C GLN A 34 -1.11 3.66 -15.02
N ARG A 35 -0.42 2.62 -15.50
CA ARG A 35 -0.92 1.75 -16.59
C ARG A 35 -2.23 1.03 -16.24
N ARG A 36 -2.50 0.81 -14.96
CA ARG A 36 -3.71 0.17 -14.43
C ARG A 36 -4.80 1.19 -14.07
N GLY A 37 -4.65 2.45 -14.47
CA GLY A 37 -5.61 3.52 -14.19
C GLY A 37 -5.52 4.11 -12.78
N CYS A 38 -4.50 3.74 -12.00
CA CYS A 38 -4.18 4.36 -10.71
C CYS A 38 -3.06 5.38 -10.90
N ASP A 39 -3.42 6.60 -11.27
CA ASP A 39 -2.45 7.69 -11.41
C ASP A 39 -1.95 8.14 -10.03
N ILE A 40 -0.76 7.64 -9.65
CA ILE A 40 -0.08 8.02 -8.42
C ILE A 40 1.39 8.37 -8.70
N GLY A 41 1.82 9.51 -8.17
CA GLY A 41 3.22 9.93 -8.25
C GLY A 41 4.11 9.18 -7.25
N ARG A 42 5.40 9.08 -7.58
CA ARG A 42 6.45 8.48 -6.71
C ARG A 42 6.44 9.05 -5.30
N THR A 43 6.34 10.37 -5.16
CA THR A 43 6.32 11.06 -3.86
C THR A 43 5.10 10.65 -3.03
N THR A 44 3.93 10.50 -3.66
CA THR A 44 2.71 10.05 -2.99
C THR A 44 2.87 8.62 -2.48
N TYR A 45 3.42 7.73 -3.32
CA TYR A 45 3.68 6.35 -2.91
C TYR A 45 4.74 6.26 -1.80
N ALA A 46 5.80 7.07 -1.86
CA ALA A 46 6.80 7.15 -0.80
C ALA A 46 6.18 7.54 0.55
N LYS A 47 5.19 8.46 0.54
CA LYS A 47 4.43 8.82 1.75
C LYS A 47 3.52 7.71 2.25
N TYR A 48 3.05 6.81 1.39
CA TYR A 48 2.34 5.60 1.82
C TYR A 48 3.30 4.66 2.56
N GLU A 49 4.49 4.41 2.02
CA GLU A 49 5.51 3.59 2.69
C GLU A 49 6.05 4.23 3.99
N ALA A 50 6.02 5.56 4.10
CA ALA A 50 6.37 6.26 5.34
C ALA A 50 5.23 6.30 6.36
N GLY A 51 4.02 5.86 5.99
CA GLY A 51 2.83 5.99 6.84
C GLY A 51 2.33 7.42 7.01
N GLU A 52 2.78 8.36 6.19
CA GLU A 52 2.44 9.80 6.26
C GLU A 52 1.09 10.12 5.62
N LEU A 53 0.58 9.27 4.72
CA LEU A 53 -0.70 9.45 4.03
C LEU A 53 -1.61 8.23 4.11
N ASN A 54 -2.93 8.47 4.03
CA ASN A 54 -3.93 7.44 3.83
C ASN A 54 -3.85 6.86 2.42
N ILE A 55 -3.90 5.53 2.32
CA ILE A 55 -3.88 4.82 1.05
C ILE A 55 -5.31 4.74 0.52
N ARG A 56 -5.50 5.04 -0.77
CA ARG A 56 -6.80 4.86 -1.42
C ARG A 56 -7.11 3.37 -1.59
N ALA A 57 -8.37 2.97 -1.36
CA ALA A 57 -8.80 1.57 -1.54
C ALA A 57 -8.48 1.03 -2.95
N SER A 58 -8.64 1.86 -3.99
CA SER A 58 -8.28 1.49 -5.37
C SER A 58 -6.81 1.12 -5.52
N VAL A 59 -5.91 1.79 -4.80
CA VAL A 59 -4.47 1.50 -4.82
C VAL A 59 -4.21 0.16 -4.15
N ILE A 60 -4.83 -0.12 -2.99
CA ILE A 60 -4.67 -1.41 -2.29
C ILE A 60 -5.12 -2.57 -3.20
N ILE A 61 -6.25 -2.41 -3.90
CA ILE A 61 -6.75 -3.42 -4.85
C ILE A 61 -5.74 -3.68 -5.98
N GLU A 62 -5.14 -2.63 -6.56
CA GLU A 62 -4.16 -2.80 -7.64
C GLU A 62 -2.82 -3.35 -7.14
N LEU A 63 -2.33 -2.92 -5.97
CA LEU A 63 -1.13 -3.49 -5.35
C LEU A 63 -1.29 -4.99 -5.13
N ARG A 64 -2.44 -5.42 -4.61
CA ARG A 64 -2.76 -6.84 -4.43
C ARG A 64 -2.68 -7.62 -5.74
N LYS A 65 -3.16 -7.05 -6.85
CA LYS A 65 -3.05 -7.66 -8.19
C LYS A 65 -1.62 -7.69 -8.73
N ILE A 66 -0.82 -6.65 -8.46
CA ILE A 66 0.58 -6.56 -8.89
C ILE A 66 1.42 -7.60 -8.15
N TYR A 67 1.28 -7.68 -6.83
CA TYR A 67 2.05 -8.59 -5.98
C TYR A 67 1.51 -10.03 -5.95
N LYS A 68 0.29 -10.26 -6.47
CA LYS A 68 -0.38 -11.56 -6.47
C LYS A 68 -0.46 -12.18 -5.06
N CYS A 69 -0.79 -11.36 -4.07
CA CYS A 69 -0.81 -11.74 -2.66
C CYS A 69 -2.25 -11.76 -2.07
N SER A 70 -2.38 -12.23 -0.82
CA SER A 70 -3.58 -12.02 -0.01
C SER A 70 -3.66 -10.56 0.47
N TYR A 71 -4.84 -10.12 0.91
CA TYR A 71 -4.97 -8.82 1.58
C TYR A 71 -4.31 -8.81 2.96
N ASP A 72 -4.24 -9.97 3.62
CA ASP A 72 -3.66 -10.13 4.96
C ASP A 72 -2.18 -9.71 4.98
N GLU A 73 -1.49 -9.86 3.85
CA GLU A 73 -0.09 -9.43 3.69
C GLU A 73 0.14 -7.93 3.96
N PHE A 74 -0.87 -7.08 3.75
CA PHE A 74 -0.78 -5.65 4.05
C PHE A 74 -0.88 -5.36 5.56
N PHE A 75 -1.42 -6.32 6.34
CA PHE A 75 -1.73 -6.17 7.77
C PHE A 75 -0.87 -7.05 8.69
N VAL A 76 0.11 -7.78 8.14
CA VAL A 76 1.07 -8.58 8.93
C VAL A 76 1.67 -7.74 10.06
N GLY A 77 1.64 -8.29 11.29
CA GLY A 77 2.16 -7.63 12.49
C GLY A 77 1.29 -6.51 13.06
N LEU A 78 0.21 -6.11 12.38
CA LEU A 78 -0.73 -5.10 12.86
C LEU A 78 -1.91 -5.72 13.62
N GLU A 79 -2.28 -6.96 13.30
CA GLU A 79 -3.37 -7.70 13.95
C GLU A 79 -3.08 -8.04 15.43
N GLU A 80 -1.80 -8.14 15.81
CA GLU A 80 -1.41 -8.44 17.19
C GLU A 80 -1.54 -7.20 18.11
N ILE A 81 -1.41 -5.99 17.55
CA ILE A 81 -1.50 -4.73 18.31
C ILE A 81 -2.94 -4.48 18.78
N SER A 82 -3.95 -4.98 18.06
CA SER A 82 -5.36 -4.84 18.44
C SER A 82 -5.79 -5.66 19.67
N ASN A 83 -4.94 -6.57 20.17
CA ASN A 83 -5.23 -7.40 21.34
C ASN A 83 -4.47 -6.98 22.61
N ALA A 84 -3.80 -5.83 22.58
CA ALA A 84 -3.05 -5.26 23.71
C ALA A 84 -3.77 -4.07 24.36
#